data_AF-A0A7X6Y583-F1
#
_entry.id   AF-A0A7X6Y583-F1
#
_cell.length_a   1.000
_cell.length_b   1.000
_cell.length_c   1.000
_cell.angle_alpha   90.00
_cell.angle_beta   90.00
_cell.angle_gamma   90.00
#
_symmetry.space_group_name_H-M   'P 1'
#
loop_
_entity.id
_entity.type
_entity.pdbx_description
1 polymer ?
#
loop_
_entity_poly.entity_id
_entity_poly.type
_entity_poly.pdbx_seq_one_letter_code
_entity_poly.pdbx_strand_id
1 'polypeptide(L)' 'MDIPDIVGMELKRAAAILESKGITISDVKVTVSPLCKDNSCRDGNYKDYFRIIRVEGIDENKVEILACNPFCNLST' A
#
# COMPACT_ATOMS: atom_id res chain seq x y z
N MET A 1 -16.08 4.59 -10.53
CA MET A 1 -15.43 3.37 -10.00
C MET A 1 -15.77 3.24 -8.53
N ASP A 2 -16.36 2.13 -8.10
CA ASP A 2 -16.63 1.87 -6.68
C ASP A 2 -15.43 1.13 -6.07
N ILE A 3 -14.51 1.89 -5.47
CA ILE A 3 -13.29 1.33 -4.86
C ILE A 3 -13.67 0.81 -3.47
N PRO A 4 -13.42 -0.47 -3.16
CA PRO A 4 -13.67 -1.01 -1.82
C PRO A 4 -12.84 -0.26 -0.77
N ASP A 5 -13.41 -0.09 0.44
CA ASP A 5 -12.67 0.47 1.56
C ASP A 5 -11.61 -0.51 2.06
N ILE A 6 -10.38 -0.30 1.58
CA ILE A 6 -9.20 -1.14 1.87
C ILE A 6 -8.10 -0.35 2.58
N VAL A 7 -8.37 0.90 2.96
CA VAL A 7 -7.41 1.72 3.70
C VAL A 7 -7.19 1.12 5.08
N GLY A 8 -5.92 1.05 5.51
CA GLY A 8 -5.49 0.41 6.75
C GLY A 8 -5.30 -1.11 6.65
N MET A 9 -5.72 -1.76 5.55
CA MET A 9 -5.49 -3.17 5.32
C MET A 9 -4.06 -3.47 4.89
N GLU A 10 -3.63 -4.71 5.11
CA GLU A 10 -2.38 -5.24 4.52
C GLU A 10 -2.51 -5.32 2.99
N LEU A 11 -1.43 -4.94 2.30
CA LEU A 11 -1.36 -4.86 0.84
C LEU A 11 -1.78 -6.18 0.18
N LYS A 12 -1.31 -7.32 0.70
CA LYS A 12 -1.68 -8.65 0.18
C LYS A 12 -3.18 -8.90 0.23
N ARG A 13 -3.82 -8.55 1.34
CA ARG A 13 -5.26 -8.78 1.53
C ARG A 13 -6.08 -7.83 0.66
N ALA A 14 -5.65 -6.57 0.57
CA ALA A 14 -6.28 -5.58 -0.27
C ALA A 14 -6.15 -5.93 -1.76
N ALA A 15 -4.99 -6.42 -2.21
CA ALA A 15 -4.78 -6.88 -3.58
C ALA A 15 -5.75 -8.00 -3.96
N ALA A 16 -5.95 -8.99 -3.08
CA ALA A 16 -6.92 -10.06 -3.33
C ALA A 16 -8.36 -9.54 -3.45
N ILE A 17 -8.75 -8.53 -2.65
CA ILE A 17 -10.08 -7.91 -2.74
C ILE A 17 -10.24 -7.16 -4.06
N LEU A 18 -9.24 -6.37 -4.45
CA LEU A 18 -9.25 -5.63 -5.71
C LEU A 18 -9.33 -6.57 -6.91
N GLU A 19 -8.52 -7.63 -6.92
CA GLU A 19 -8.54 -8.67 -7.97
C GLU A 19 -9.92 -9.33 -8.07
N SER A 20 -10.55 -9.67 -6.94
CA SER A 20 -11.91 -10.25 -6.92
C SER A 20 -12.99 -9.33 -7.50
N LYS A 21 -12.73 -8.02 -7.56
CA LYS A 21 -13.59 -7.02 -8.18
C LYS A 21 -13.17 -6.65 -9.61
N GLY A 22 -12.16 -7.31 -10.18
CA GLY A 22 -11.62 -6.97 -11.49
C GLY A 22 -10.86 -5.64 -11.53
N ILE A 23 -10.37 -5.16 -10.39
CA ILE A 23 -9.60 -3.92 -10.26
C ILE A 23 -8.10 -4.26 -10.26
N THR A 24 -7.36 -3.64 -11.16
CA THR A 24 -5.91 -3.82 -11.32
C THR A 24 -5.13 -2.74 -10.56
N ILE A 25 -4.10 -3.14 -9.83
CA ILE A 25 -3.14 -2.22 -9.23
C ILE A 25 -2.15 -1.80 -10.31
N SER A 26 -2.13 -0.52 -10.66
CA SER A 26 -1.25 0.02 -11.69
C SER A 26 0.15 0.33 -11.16
N ASP A 27 0.24 0.83 -9.92
CA ASP A 27 1.49 1.15 -9.25
C ASP A 27 1.30 1.10 -7.72
N VAL A 28 2.38 0.79 -7.01
CA VAL A 28 2.44 0.78 -5.54
C VAL A 28 3.58 1.68 -5.10
N LYS A 29 3.23 2.87 -4.61
CA LYS A 29 4.17 3.78 -3.98
C LYS A 29 4.35 3.39 -2.53
N VAL A 30 5.60 3.44 -2.08
CA VAL A 30 5.95 3.19 -0.68
C VAL A 30 6.32 4.51 -0.04
N THR A 31 5.75 4.74 1.14
CA THR A 31 6.23 5.78 2.06
C THR A 31 6.70 5.16 3.36
N VAL A 32 7.40 5.96 4.15
CA VAL A 32 7.98 5.55 5.43
C VAL A 32 7.43 6.43 6.53
N SER A 33 7.33 5.88 7.75
CA SER A 33 7.02 6.69 8.91
C SER A 33 8.10 7.77 9.09
N PRO A 34 7.76 9.03 9.42
CA PRO A 34 8.76 10.05 9.72
C PRO A 34 9.63 9.71 10.95
N LEU A 35 9.18 8.76 11.78
CA LEU A 35 9.93 8.28 12.93
C LEU A 35 10.88 7.11 12.59
N CYS A 36 10.84 6.60 11.36
CA CYS A 36 11.71 5.52 10.91
C CYS A 36 13.15 6.01 10.82
N LYS A 37 14.04 5.43 11.63
CA LYS A 37 15.47 5.75 11.61
C LYS A 37 16.25 4.90 10.61
N ASP A 38 15.69 3.76 10.21
CA ASP A 38 16.32 2.88 9.22
C ASP A 38 15.89 3.25 7.79
N ASN A 39 16.81 3.07 6.85
CA ASN A 39 16.55 3.23 5.42
C ASN A 39 15.90 1.97 4.82
N SER A 40 15.45 1.01 5.65
CA SER A 40 15.01 -0.33 5.19
C SER A 40 13.81 -0.28 4.24
N CYS A 41 13.09 0.85 4.25
CA CYS A 41 11.90 1.09 3.44
C CYS A 41 12.15 2.06 2.27
N ARG A 42 13.39 2.56 2.08
CA ARG A 42 13.76 3.48 0.98
C ARG A 42 14.07 2.78 -0.34
N ASP A 43 14.27 1.47 -0.34
CA ASP A 43 14.68 0.70 -1.53
C ASP A 43 13.54 0.53 -2.57
N GLY A 44 12.41 1.24 -2.41
CA GLY A 44 11.27 1.21 -3.33
C GLY A 44 10.47 -0.11 -3.32
N ASN A 45 10.99 -1.16 -2.69
CA ASN A 45 10.34 -2.46 -2.60
C ASN A 45 9.26 -2.46 -1.52
N TYR A 46 8.00 -2.66 -1.93
CA TYR A 46 6.92 -2.94 -0.99
C TYR A 46 6.97 -4.38 -0.48
N LYS A 47 6.34 -4.62 0.66
CA LYS A 47 6.11 -5.96 1.21
C LYS A 47 4.62 -6.19 1.41
N ASP A 48 4.21 -7.45 1.34
CA ASP A 48 2.83 -7.91 1.50
C ASP A 48 2.13 -7.41 2.78
N TYR A 49 2.90 -7.25 3.86
CA TYR A 49 2.40 -6.81 5.17
C TYR A 49 2.33 -5.28 5.32
N PHE A 50 2.75 -4.51 4.31
CA PHE A 50 2.63 -3.06 4.37
C PHE A 50 1.16 -2.67 4.38
N ARG A 51 0.84 -1.60 5.11
CA ARG A 51 -0.52 -1.11 5.22
C ARG A 51 -0.82 -0.07 4.17
N ILE A 52 -1.97 -0.19 3.54
CA ILE A 52 -2.49 0.84 2.64
C ILE A 52 -2.82 2.08 3.45
N ILE A 53 -2.33 3.23 3.01
CA ILE A 53 -2.68 4.52 3.61
C ILE A 53 -3.48 5.40 2.66
N ARG A 54 -3.39 5.14 1.35
CA ARG A 54 -4.20 5.83 0.34
C ARG A 54 -4.40 4.92 -0.87
N VAL A 55 -5.57 5.05 -1.48
CA VAL A 55 -5.91 4.45 -2.78
C VAL A 55 -6.44 5.56 -3.67
N GLU A 56 -5.97 5.60 -4.91
CA GLU A 56 -6.38 6.62 -5.89
C GLU A 56 -6.78 5.92 -7.18
N GLY A 57 -7.99 6.21 -7.67
CA GLY A 57 -8.45 5.69 -8.96
C GLY A 57 -7.74 6.42 -10.11
N ILE A 58 -7.12 5.68 -11.02
CA ILE A 58 -6.43 6.23 -12.19
C ILE A 58 -7.31 6.10 -13.44
N ASP A 59 -8.07 5.01 -13.53
CA ASP A 59 -8.90 4.64 -14.68
C ASP A 59 -10.11 3.83 -14.20
N GLU A 60 -11.00 3.40 -15.10
CA GLU A 60 -12.25 2.70 -14.76
C GLU A 60 -12.05 1.48 -13.85
N ASN A 61 -10.93 0.75 -14.05
CA ASN A 61 -10.59 -0.46 -13.30
C ASN A 61 -9.14 -0.46 -12.80
N LYS A 62 -8.52 0.71 -12.65
CA LYS A 62 -7.12 0.81 -12.19
C LYS A 62 -6.97 1.73 -10.99
N VAL A 63 -6.15 1.29 -10.04
CA VAL A 63 -5.81 2.07 -8.86
C VAL A 63 -4.32 2.22 -8.68
N GLU A 64 -3.91 3.36 -8.12
CA GLU A 64 -2.63 3.56 -7.47
C GLU A 64 -2.78 3.32 -5.97
N ILE A 65 -1.79 2.68 -5.35
CA ILE A 65 -1.76 2.45 -3.92
C ILE A 65 -0.55 3.17 -3.32
N LEU A 66 -0.78 3.88 -2.21
CA LEU A 66 0.28 4.31 -1.32
C LEU A 66 0.27 3.39 -0.10
N ALA A 67 1.37 2.71 0.13
CA ALA A 67 1.57 1.78 1.25
C ALA A 67 2.68 2.26 2.19
N CYS A 68 2.57 1.91 3.47
CA CYS A 68 3.54 2.24 4.50
C CYS A 68 3.91 0.99 5.30
N ASN A 69 5.19 0.86 5.66
CA ASN A 69 5.64 -0.18 6.58
C ASN A 69 5.12 0.12 8.00
N PRO A 70 4.27 -0.75 8.61
CA PRO A 70 3.82 -0.55 9.99
C PRO A 70 4.91 -0.85 11.03
N PHE A 71 5.93 -1.62 10.68
CA PHE A 71 7.03 -2.05 11.55
C PHE A 71 8.31 -1.31 11.17
N CYS A 72 8.31 0.00 11.39
CA CYS A 72 9.56 0.75 11.39
C CYS A 72 10.31 0.46 12.69
N ASN A 73 11.58 0.04 12.60
CA ASN A 73 12.43 -0.04 13.78
C ASN A 73 12.66 1.36 14.34
N LEU A 74 11.91 1.67 15.38
CA LEU A 74 12.25 2.73 16.31
C LEU A 74 13.40 2.17 17.14
N SER A 75 14.65 2.34 16.70
CA SER A 75 15.79 2.08 17.57
C SER A 75 15.69 3.04 18.76
N THR A 76 15.13 2.51 19.85
CA THR A 76 15.16 3.03 21.22
C THR A 76 16.57 2.97 21.77
#